data_AF-A0A9P7BNV9-F1
#
_entry.id   AF-A0A9P7BNV9-F1
#
_cell.length_a   1.000
_cell.length_b   1.000
_cell.length_c   1.000
_cell.angle_alpha   90.00
_cell.angle_beta   90.00
_cell.angle_gamma   90.00
#
_symmetry.space_group_name_H-M   'P 1'
#
loop_
_entity.id
_entity.type
_entity.pdbx_description
1 polymer ?
#
loop_
_entity_poly.entity_id
_entity_poly.type
_entity_poly.pdbx_seq_one_letter_code
_entity_poly.pdbx_strand_id
1 'polypeptide(L)'
;MLFSCCCAKVDRTWKGICQCKDDQQPYECDSLCLEKSLLSSELYYDYASRIYLDVSEKYPNATVWLTGHSLGGAVASLVGQTFGVPVITFESPGDRLASRRLHMPQAPGAKDLPIWHFGHTADPLFIGVCTGPMSGCYYAGYAMESRCHAGKVCIWDTVKDHGWRVNLATHRIADVIENIIKRPDEFPLPTCQVQEGCDDCGLWMYKDPRDEL
;
A
#
# COMPACT_ATOMS: atom_id res chain seq x y z
N MET A 1 2.09 -10.21 0.80
CA MET A 1 3.20 -10.38 -0.17
C MET A 1 3.45 -9.07 -0.93
N LEU A 2 2.42 -8.51 -1.59
CA LEU A 2 2.49 -7.25 -2.34
C LEU A 2 3.12 -6.06 -1.58
N PHE A 3 2.79 -5.89 -0.30
CA PHE A 3 3.18 -4.75 0.54
C PHE A 3 4.42 -4.99 1.41
N SER A 4 5.16 -6.07 1.13
CA SER A 4 6.39 -6.46 1.84
C SER A 4 7.56 -6.53 0.86
N CYS A 5 8.78 -6.26 1.31
CA CYS A 5 9.94 -6.23 0.43
C CYS A 5 10.31 -7.61 -0.11
N CYS A 6 10.25 -8.66 0.72
CA CYS A 6 10.38 -10.05 0.25
C CYS A 6 9.56 -11.00 1.12
N CYS A 7 8.31 -11.25 0.70
CA CYS A 7 7.42 -12.25 1.30
C CYS A 7 7.22 -12.17 2.82
N ALA A 8 7.17 -10.93 3.35
CA ALA A 8 6.89 -10.64 4.75
C ALA A 8 7.79 -11.38 5.76
N LYS A 9 9.04 -11.70 5.38
CA LYS A 9 10.01 -12.36 6.27
C LYS A 9 10.84 -11.31 7.02
N VAL A 10 10.39 -10.96 8.23
CA VAL A 10 11.04 -9.97 9.11
C VAL A 10 12.38 -10.49 9.64
N ASP A 11 12.39 -11.69 10.21
CA ASP A 11 13.59 -12.35 10.73
C ASP A 11 13.49 -13.88 10.63
N ARG A 12 14.48 -14.59 11.17
CA ARG A 12 14.57 -16.06 11.12
C ARG A 12 13.47 -16.78 11.91
N THR A 13 12.79 -16.11 12.83
CA THR A 13 11.70 -16.69 13.63
C THR A 13 10.36 -16.69 12.89
N TRP A 14 10.25 -15.93 11.80
CA TRP A 14 9.05 -15.87 10.97
C TRP A 14 9.13 -16.83 9.79
N LYS A 15 8.07 -17.63 9.62
CA LYS A 15 7.81 -18.31 8.34
C LYS A 15 7.22 -17.28 7.39
N GLY A 16 8.05 -16.77 6.47
CA GLY A 16 7.59 -15.89 5.41
C GLY A 16 6.47 -16.52 4.57
N ILE A 17 5.73 -15.69 3.84
CA ILE A 17 4.60 -16.11 2.99
C ILE A 17 5.08 -16.93 1.77
N CYS A 18 6.34 -16.77 1.40
CA CYS A 18 7.02 -17.57 0.38
C CYS A 18 8.50 -17.77 0.74
N GLN A 19 9.19 -18.62 -0.03
CA GLN A 19 10.61 -18.95 0.14
C GLN A 19 11.50 -18.27 -0.91
N CYS A 20 11.19 -17.04 -1.31
CA CYS A 20 11.99 -16.30 -2.31
C CYS A 20 13.13 -15.47 -1.70
N LYS A 21 13.21 -15.39 -0.37
CA LYS A 21 14.32 -14.73 0.33
C LYS A 21 15.50 -15.70 0.44
N ASP A 22 16.70 -15.27 0.07
CA ASP A 22 17.92 -16.02 0.31
C ASP A 22 18.19 -16.15 1.83
N ASP A 23 18.42 -17.37 2.31
CA ASP A 23 18.68 -17.63 3.75
C ASP A 23 20.10 -17.25 4.18
N GLN A 24 21.02 -17.12 3.24
CA GLN A 24 22.42 -16.73 3.43
C GLN A 24 22.62 -15.22 3.31
N GLN A 25 21.81 -14.54 2.49
CA GLN A 25 21.90 -13.09 2.25
C GLN A 25 20.67 -12.34 2.80
N PRO A 26 20.82 -11.51 3.85
CA PRO A 26 19.69 -10.98 4.62
C PRO A 26 18.76 -10.01 3.86
N TYR A 27 19.21 -9.45 2.73
CA TYR A 27 18.46 -8.48 1.91
C TYR A 27 18.42 -8.85 0.43
N GLU A 28 18.56 -10.14 0.09
CA GLU A 28 18.36 -10.62 -1.27
C GLU A 28 17.01 -11.30 -1.45
N CYS A 29 16.35 -11.00 -2.56
CA CYS A 29 15.09 -11.59 -2.97
C CYS A 29 15.16 -12.03 -4.43
N ASP A 30 14.74 -13.26 -4.71
CA ASP A 30 14.59 -13.77 -6.08
C ASP A 30 13.33 -13.17 -6.72
N SER A 31 13.53 -12.35 -7.76
CA SER A 31 12.48 -11.65 -8.49
C SER A 31 11.53 -12.61 -9.19
N LEU A 32 12.05 -13.67 -9.83
CA LEU A 32 11.27 -14.63 -10.60
C LEU A 32 10.41 -15.50 -9.68
N CYS A 33 10.97 -15.91 -8.55
CA CYS A 33 10.24 -16.62 -7.50
C CYS A 33 9.12 -15.73 -6.94
N LEU A 34 9.40 -14.45 -6.67
CA LEU A 34 8.43 -13.51 -6.13
C LEU A 34 7.28 -13.28 -7.12
N GLU A 35 7.60 -13.07 -8.40
CA GLU A 35 6.62 -12.91 -9.49
C GLU A 35 5.70 -14.15 -9.58
N LYS A 36 6.28 -15.36 -9.60
CA LYS A 36 5.51 -16.61 -9.61
C LYS A 36 4.62 -16.77 -8.37
N SER A 37 5.15 -16.41 -7.21
CA SER A 37 4.42 -16.52 -5.95
C SER A 37 3.21 -15.57 -5.95
N LEU A 38 3.39 -14.33 -6.43
CA LEU A 38 2.31 -13.35 -6.58
C LEU A 38 1.20 -13.87 -7.50
N LEU A 39 1.54 -14.36 -8.69
CA LEU A 39 0.57 -14.91 -9.64
C LEU A 39 -0.28 -16.05 -9.04
N SER A 40 0.26 -16.80 -8.08
CA SER A 40 -0.46 -17.89 -7.41
C SER A 40 -1.32 -17.45 -6.21
N SER A 41 -1.16 -16.22 -5.71
CA SER A 41 -1.72 -15.80 -4.41
C SER A 41 -2.71 -14.63 -4.42
N GLU A 42 -2.86 -13.89 -5.53
CA GLU A 42 -3.61 -12.62 -5.55
C GLU A 42 -5.14 -12.76 -5.66
N LEU A 43 -5.75 -13.54 -4.77
CA LEU A 43 -7.19 -13.74 -4.72
C LEU A 43 -7.97 -12.43 -4.55
N TYR A 44 -7.54 -11.51 -3.67
CA TYR A 44 -8.31 -10.30 -3.36
C TYR A 44 -8.37 -9.31 -4.52
N TYR A 45 -7.24 -9.08 -5.20
CA TYR A 45 -7.19 -8.19 -6.36
C TYR A 45 -8.00 -8.76 -7.52
N ASP A 46 -7.92 -10.08 -7.77
CA ASP A 46 -8.69 -10.74 -8.82
C ASP A 46 -10.19 -10.67 -8.57
N TYR A 47 -10.65 -10.97 -7.34
CA TYR A 47 -12.07 -10.86 -6.98
C TYR A 47 -12.56 -9.42 -7.04
N ALA A 48 -11.80 -8.45 -6.54
CA ALA A 48 -12.18 -7.05 -6.60
C ALA A 48 -12.29 -6.54 -8.05
N SER A 49 -11.38 -6.97 -8.92
CA SER A 49 -11.41 -6.66 -10.36
C SER A 49 -12.67 -7.23 -11.03
N ARG A 50 -13.05 -8.47 -10.69
CA ARG A 50 -14.30 -9.08 -11.20
C ARG A 50 -15.54 -8.34 -10.72
N ILE A 51 -15.60 -7.97 -9.44
CA ILE A 51 -16.71 -7.17 -8.90
C ILE A 51 -16.83 -5.83 -9.64
N TYR A 52 -15.70 -5.15 -9.89
CA TYR A 52 -15.71 -3.91 -10.67
C TYR A 52 -16.25 -4.13 -12.08
N LEU A 53 -15.79 -5.17 -12.79
CA LEU A 53 -16.25 -5.50 -14.14
C LEU A 53 -17.76 -5.78 -14.17
N ASP A 54 -18.26 -6.60 -13.25
CA ASP A 54 -19.70 -6.94 -13.15
C ASP A 54 -20.56 -5.69 -12.89
N VAL A 55 -20.10 -4.78 -12.02
CA VAL A 55 -20.80 -3.51 -11.73
C VAL A 55 -20.75 -2.57 -12.94
N SER A 56 -19.60 -2.47 -13.60
CA SER A 56 -19.41 -1.62 -14.78
C SER A 56 -20.28 -2.07 -15.95
N GLU A 57 -20.36 -3.39 -16.19
CA GLU A 57 -21.22 -3.97 -17.23
C GLU A 57 -22.71 -3.75 -16.92
N LYS A 58 -23.11 -3.89 -15.65
CA LYS A 58 -24.49 -3.70 -15.24
C LYS A 58 -24.94 -2.23 -15.30
N TYR A 59 -24.03 -1.29 -15.07
CA TYR A 59 -24.32 0.15 -15.01
C TYR A 59 -23.41 0.96 -15.95
N PRO A 60 -23.54 0.81 -17.28
CA PRO A 60 -22.58 1.36 -18.24
C PRO A 60 -22.53 2.89 -18.29
N ASN A 61 -23.55 3.57 -17.75
CA ASN A 61 -23.63 5.03 -17.70
C ASN A 61 -23.25 5.60 -16.32
N ALA A 62 -22.92 4.75 -15.34
CA ALA A 62 -22.54 5.21 -14.01
C ALA A 62 -21.04 5.50 -13.95
N THR A 63 -20.66 6.52 -13.19
CA THR A 63 -19.25 6.71 -12.79
C THR A 63 -19.01 5.90 -11.51
N VAL A 64 -18.23 4.83 -11.62
CA VAL A 64 -17.87 3.99 -10.46
C VAL A 64 -16.66 4.58 -9.76
N TRP A 65 -16.80 4.85 -8.47
CA TRP A 65 -15.71 5.27 -7.59
C TRP A 65 -15.37 4.13 -6.65
N LEU A 66 -14.08 3.88 -6.45
CA LEU A 66 -13.60 2.87 -5.52
C LEU A 66 -13.13 3.54 -4.24
N THR A 67 -13.31 2.85 -3.12
CA THR A 67 -12.79 3.30 -1.84
C THR A 67 -12.44 2.13 -0.96
N GLY A 68 -11.64 2.38 0.07
CA GLY A 68 -11.28 1.40 1.05
C GLY A 68 -10.37 1.96 2.12
N HIS A 69 -10.31 1.25 3.23
CA HIS A 69 -9.41 1.51 4.35
C HIS A 69 -8.34 0.42 4.41
N SER A 70 -7.12 0.76 4.84
CA SER A 70 -6.04 -0.21 5.07
C SER A 70 -5.80 -1.07 3.81
N LEU A 71 -5.71 -2.40 3.96
CA LEU A 71 -5.58 -3.35 2.85
C LEU A 71 -6.68 -3.16 1.78
N GLY A 72 -7.92 -2.88 2.18
CA GLY A 72 -9.02 -2.62 1.24
C GLY A 72 -8.79 -1.38 0.39
N GLY A 73 -8.16 -0.35 0.97
CA GLY A 73 -7.72 0.85 0.24
C GLY A 73 -6.66 0.51 -0.80
N ALA A 74 -5.65 -0.27 -0.42
CA ALA A 74 -4.60 -0.68 -1.33
C ALA A 74 -5.15 -1.52 -2.50
N VAL A 75 -6.05 -2.47 -2.23
CA VAL A 75 -6.73 -3.25 -3.29
C VAL A 75 -7.58 -2.35 -4.19
N ALA A 76 -8.35 -1.43 -3.61
CA ALA A 76 -9.15 -0.47 -4.39
C ALA A 76 -8.28 0.39 -5.31
N SER A 77 -7.12 0.85 -4.83
CA SER A 77 -6.16 1.61 -5.63
C SER A 77 -5.58 0.77 -6.77
N LEU A 78 -5.17 -0.48 -6.52
CA LEU A 78 -4.67 -1.38 -7.57
C LEU A 78 -5.73 -1.61 -8.66
N VAL A 79 -6.99 -1.88 -8.28
CA VAL A 79 -8.10 -2.02 -9.24
C VAL A 79 -8.35 -0.71 -9.99
N GLY A 80 -8.31 0.43 -9.30
CA GLY A 80 -8.44 1.75 -9.92
C GLY A 80 -7.34 2.08 -10.92
N GLN A 81 -6.10 1.66 -10.65
CA GLN A 81 -4.98 1.78 -11.59
C GLN A 81 -5.23 0.94 -12.85
N THR A 82 -5.72 -0.29 -12.68
CA THR A 82 -6.00 -1.21 -13.79
C THR A 82 -7.07 -0.69 -14.73
N PHE A 83 -8.15 -0.11 -14.20
CA PHE A 83 -9.29 0.34 -15.00
C PHE A 83 -9.34 1.85 -15.23
N GLY A 84 -8.40 2.61 -14.68
CA GLY A 84 -8.33 4.07 -14.82
C GLY A 84 -9.49 4.81 -14.15
N VAL A 85 -10.03 4.29 -13.04
CA VAL A 85 -11.20 4.86 -12.36
C VAL A 85 -10.85 5.62 -11.07
N PRO A 86 -11.68 6.58 -10.65
CA PRO A 86 -11.44 7.35 -9.43
C PRO A 86 -11.38 6.48 -8.17
N VAL A 87 -10.38 6.73 -7.32
CA VAL A 87 -10.21 6.04 -6.03
C VAL A 87 -9.90 7.01 -4.90
N ILE A 88 -10.60 6.87 -3.79
CA ILE A 88 -10.27 7.54 -2.53
C ILE A 88 -9.98 6.47 -1.49
N THR A 89 -8.80 6.46 -0.91
CA THR A 89 -8.44 5.50 0.15
C THR A 89 -8.14 6.21 1.46
N PHE A 90 -8.27 5.49 2.57
CA PHE A 90 -8.00 6.00 3.91
C PHE A 90 -7.00 5.09 4.62
N GLU A 91 -5.93 5.66 5.15
CA GLU A 91 -4.87 4.94 5.87
C GLU A 91 -4.41 3.68 5.10
N SER A 92 -4.36 3.77 3.77
CA SER A 92 -3.87 2.67 2.94
C SER A 92 -2.36 2.55 3.13
N PRO A 93 -1.79 1.34 3.30
CA PRO A 93 -0.35 1.17 3.20
C PRO A 93 0.13 1.58 1.80
N GLY A 94 1.44 1.86 1.68
CA GLY A 94 2.05 2.20 0.39
C GLY A 94 1.85 1.07 -0.62
N ASP A 95 1.27 1.38 -1.78
CA ASP A 95 0.86 0.42 -2.80
C ASP A 95 1.66 0.54 -4.10
N ARG A 96 2.62 1.48 -4.18
CA ARG A 96 3.43 1.66 -5.39
C ARG A 96 4.31 0.45 -5.69
N LEU A 97 4.89 -0.18 -4.67
CA LEU A 97 5.63 -1.43 -4.84
C LEU A 97 4.75 -2.54 -5.43
N ALA A 98 3.51 -2.66 -4.94
CA ALA A 98 2.54 -3.63 -5.43
C ALA A 98 2.16 -3.35 -6.90
N SER A 99 1.86 -2.09 -7.20
CA SER A 99 1.59 -1.59 -8.56
C SER A 99 2.72 -1.93 -9.54
N ARG A 100 3.98 -1.68 -9.16
CA ARG A 100 5.16 -2.03 -9.98
C ARG A 100 5.25 -3.52 -10.25
N ARG A 101 5.01 -4.36 -9.25
CA ARG A 101 5.05 -5.83 -9.37
C ARG A 101 3.95 -6.38 -10.26
N LEU A 102 2.82 -5.68 -10.33
CA LEU A 102 1.71 -6.01 -11.23
C LEU A 102 1.86 -5.31 -12.61
N HIS A 103 3.03 -4.74 -12.91
CA HIS A 103 3.34 -4.06 -14.16
C HIS A 103 2.37 -2.92 -14.53
N MET A 104 1.79 -2.28 -13.51
CA MET A 104 0.86 -1.16 -13.71
C MET A 104 1.60 0.11 -14.17
N PRO A 105 0.92 1.07 -14.83
CA PRO A 105 1.52 2.32 -15.28
C PRO A 105 2.26 3.06 -14.16
N GLN A 106 3.52 3.40 -14.42
CA GLN A 106 4.37 4.15 -13.48
C GLN A 106 4.49 5.62 -13.90
N ALA A 107 5.18 6.42 -13.09
CA ALA A 107 5.51 7.81 -13.45
C ALA A 107 6.19 7.87 -14.84
N PRO A 108 5.88 8.88 -15.69
CA PRO A 108 5.12 10.11 -15.37
C PRO A 108 3.59 9.96 -15.33
N GLY A 109 3.02 8.91 -15.93
CA GLY A 109 1.56 8.70 -16.00
C GLY A 109 0.89 8.52 -14.64
N ALA A 110 1.66 8.12 -13.61
CA ALA A 110 1.17 8.03 -12.25
C ALA A 110 0.62 9.36 -11.67
N LYS A 111 1.07 10.53 -12.19
CA LYS A 111 0.59 11.85 -11.73
C LYS A 111 -0.87 12.10 -12.13
N ASP A 112 -1.29 11.54 -13.26
CA ASP A 112 -2.60 11.74 -13.86
C ASP A 112 -3.65 10.75 -13.33
N LEU A 113 -3.21 9.73 -12.57
CA LEU A 113 -4.13 8.78 -11.94
C LEU A 113 -5.11 9.51 -11.00
N PRO A 114 -6.43 9.27 -11.12
CA PRO A 114 -7.44 9.83 -10.24
C PRO A 114 -7.50 9.06 -8.92
N ILE A 115 -6.35 8.95 -8.24
CA ILE A 115 -6.19 8.18 -7.01
C ILE A 115 -5.68 9.11 -5.92
N TRP A 116 -6.39 9.13 -4.80
CA TRP A 116 -6.09 9.94 -3.63
C TRP A 116 -6.03 9.05 -2.39
N HIS A 117 -4.87 9.06 -1.74
CA HIS A 117 -4.62 8.37 -0.48
C HIS A 117 -4.66 9.37 0.66
N PHE A 118 -5.74 9.36 1.43
CA PHE A 118 -5.85 10.13 2.66
C PHE A 118 -5.23 9.35 3.80
N GLY A 119 -4.42 10.02 4.62
CA GLY A 119 -3.88 9.41 5.82
C GLY A 119 -3.26 10.42 6.77
N HIS A 120 -2.81 9.98 7.92
CA HIS A 120 -2.22 10.87 8.93
C HIS A 120 -0.87 10.37 9.47
N THR A 121 0.01 11.30 9.85
CA THR A 121 1.38 10.96 10.28
C THR A 121 1.48 10.14 11.56
N ALA A 122 0.40 10.06 12.36
CA ALA A 122 0.34 9.19 13.53
C ALA A 122 0.01 7.71 13.21
N ASP A 123 -0.38 7.37 11.98
CA ASP A 123 -0.66 5.98 11.58
C ASP A 123 0.63 5.34 11.05
N PRO A 124 1.22 4.37 11.77
CA PRO A 124 2.45 3.74 11.33
C PRO A 124 2.30 2.87 10.08
N LEU A 125 1.10 2.43 9.68
CA LEU A 125 0.89 1.69 8.43
C LEU A 125 0.93 2.63 7.23
N PHE A 126 0.19 3.74 7.29
CA PHE A 126 0.16 4.71 6.20
C PHE A 126 1.54 5.27 5.89
N ILE A 127 2.32 5.67 6.91
CA ILE A 127 3.70 6.18 6.69
C ILE A 127 4.75 5.06 6.52
N GLY A 128 4.34 3.79 6.64
CA GLY A 128 5.20 2.61 6.46
C GLY A 128 6.34 2.47 7.46
N VAL A 129 6.14 2.88 8.72
CA VAL A 129 7.10 2.70 9.83
C VAL A 129 6.73 1.58 10.79
N CYS A 130 5.63 0.86 10.51
CA CYS A 130 5.22 -0.30 11.30
C CYS A 130 6.07 -1.54 10.96
N THR A 131 7.39 -1.44 11.14
CA THR A 131 8.36 -2.46 10.73
C THR A 131 9.24 -2.92 11.89
N GLY A 132 9.74 -4.16 11.79
CA GLY A 132 10.71 -4.72 12.72
C GLY A 132 10.13 -5.36 14.00
N PRO A 133 10.98 -6.03 14.82
CA PRO A 133 10.57 -6.94 15.89
C PRO A 133 9.80 -6.31 17.05
N MET A 134 9.88 -4.98 17.21
CA MET A 134 9.24 -4.23 18.29
C MET A 134 7.98 -3.48 17.82
N SER A 135 7.59 -3.61 16.56
CA SER A 135 6.43 -2.92 16.01
C SER A 135 5.12 -3.61 16.38
N GLY A 136 4.03 -2.84 16.48
CA GLY A 136 2.69 -3.42 16.65
C GLY A 136 2.31 -4.38 15.52
N CYS A 137 2.79 -4.14 14.30
CA CYS A 137 2.56 -5.01 13.15
C CYS A 137 3.25 -6.37 13.28
N TYR A 138 4.47 -6.39 13.82
CA TYR A 138 5.15 -7.64 14.14
C TYR A 138 4.33 -8.47 15.13
N TYR A 139 3.88 -7.90 16.23
CA TYR A 139 3.03 -8.63 17.18
C TYR A 139 1.67 -9.04 16.60
N ALA A 140 1.19 -8.32 15.58
CA ALA A 140 -0.04 -8.65 14.85
C ALA A 140 0.15 -9.68 13.72
N GLY A 141 1.38 -10.13 13.44
CA GLY A 141 1.64 -11.13 12.40
C GLY A 141 1.79 -10.57 10.99
N TYR A 142 2.04 -9.27 10.83
CA TYR A 142 2.21 -8.61 9.53
C TYR A 142 3.58 -7.95 9.39
N ALA A 143 4.16 -8.06 8.19
CA ALA A 143 5.32 -7.28 7.78
C ALA A 143 4.94 -6.45 6.55
N MET A 144 4.63 -5.18 6.78
CA MET A 144 4.33 -4.20 5.74
C MET A 144 5.46 -3.19 5.72
N GLU A 145 6.27 -3.25 4.68
CA GLU A 145 7.49 -2.45 4.53
C GLU A 145 7.35 -1.37 3.45
N SER A 146 6.25 -1.41 2.68
CA SER A 146 5.94 -0.38 1.69
C SER A 146 5.36 0.86 2.35
N ARG A 147 5.89 2.01 1.94
CA ARG A 147 5.51 3.36 2.38
C ARG A 147 5.15 4.27 1.21
N CYS A 148 5.51 3.89 -0.01
CA CYS A 148 5.27 4.72 -1.16
C CYS A 148 3.92 4.45 -1.81
N HIS A 149 3.17 5.51 -2.12
CA HIS A 149 1.85 5.41 -2.76
C HIS A 149 1.91 5.70 -4.26
N ALA A 150 1.03 5.05 -5.01
CA ALA A 150 0.67 5.44 -6.36
C ALA A 150 -0.29 6.64 -6.34
N GLY A 151 -0.36 7.42 -7.42
CA GLY A 151 -1.23 8.61 -7.46
C GLY A 151 -0.81 9.71 -6.48
N LYS A 152 -1.78 10.23 -5.71
CA LYS A 152 -1.61 11.41 -4.85
C LYS A 152 -1.81 11.05 -3.39
N VAL A 153 -0.98 11.58 -2.50
CA VAL A 153 -1.13 11.49 -1.04
C VAL A 153 -1.67 12.80 -0.49
N CYS A 154 -2.64 12.70 0.42
CA CYS A 154 -3.32 13.79 1.09
C CYS A 154 -3.14 13.58 2.60
N ILE A 155 -2.15 14.26 3.20
CA ILE A 155 -1.66 13.87 4.53
C ILE A 155 -2.01 14.93 5.58
N TRP A 156 -2.65 14.51 6.67
CA TRP A 156 -2.72 15.31 7.90
C TRP A 156 -1.47 15.06 8.75
N ASP A 157 -0.69 16.11 9.02
CA ASP A 157 0.50 16.00 9.87
C ASP A 157 0.15 16.07 11.38
N THR A 158 -0.68 15.12 11.82
CA THR A 158 -1.17 14.98 13.21
C THR A 158 -0.06 14.96 14.27
N VAL A 159 1.12 14.42 13.95
CA VAL A 159 2.26 14.36 14.88
C VAL A 159 2.85 15.74 15.08
N LYS A 160 3.14 16.45 14.00
CA LYS A 160 3.77 17.77 14.05
C LYS A 160 2.79 18.85 14.49
N ASP A 161 1.58 18.86 13.93
CA ASP A 161 0.63 19.95 14.07
C ASP A 161 -0.26 19.79 15.31
N HIS A 162 -0.50 18.55 15.77
CA HIS A 162 -1.37 18.25 16.91
C HIS A 162 -0.71 17.41 18.02
N GLY A 163 0.58 17.08 17.91
CA GLY A 163 1.33 16.36 18.94
C GLY A 163 0.90 14.91 19.15
N TRP A 164 0.22 14.30 18.19
CA TRP A 164 -0.18 12.90 18.28
C TRP A 164 1.04 11.99 18.35
N ARG A 165 0.91 10.87 19.06
CA ARG A 165 1.94 9.83 19.08
C ARG A 165 1.66 8.83 17.96
N VAL A 166 2.71 8.41 17.26
CA VAL A 166 2.63 7.31 16.31
C VAL A 166 2.17 6.04 17.03
N ASN A 167 1.04 5.48 16.62
CA ASN A 167 0.43 4.34 17.29
C ASN A 167 -0.40 3.50 16.32
N LEU A 168 -0.27 2.17 16.37
CA LEU A 168 -1.11 1.29 15.56
C LEU A 168 -2.61 1.45 15.85
N ALA A 169 -2.99 1.91 17.05
CA ALA A 169 -4.38 2.15 17.40
C ALA A 169 -5.03 3.27 16.55
N THR A 170 -4.26 4.30 16.15
CA THR A 170 -4.80 5.43 15.36
C THR A 170 -5.06 5.05 13.90
N HIS A 171 -4.55 3.92 13.43
CA HIS A 171 -4.86 3.36 12.11
C HIS A 171 -6.34 3.04 11.89
N ARG A 172 -7.12 2.81 12.96
CA ARG A 172 -8.51 2.35 12.83
C ARG A 172 -9.35 3.40 12.11
N ILE A 173 -10.20 2.94 11.17
CA ILE A 173 -11.07 3.85 10.42
C ILE A 173 -11.98 4.70 11.32
N ALA A 174 -12.40 4.16 12.48
CA ALA A 174 -13.18 4.92 13.45
C ALA A 174 -12.40 6.11 14.03
N ASP A 175 -11.10 5.94 14.31
CA ASP A 175 -10.25 7.03 14.79
C ASP A 175 -10.09 8.13 13.74
N VAL A 176 -9.90 7.75 12.47
CA VAL A 176 -9.85 8.70 11.35
C VAL A 176 -11.16 9.46 11.20
N ILE A 177 -12.30 8.77 11.25
CA ILE A 177 -13.61 9.40 11.08
C ILE A 177 -13.92 10.36 12.23
N GLU A 178 -13.80 9.90 13.48
CA GLU A 178 -14.24 10.66 14.66
C GLU A 178 -13.25 11.76 15.07
N ASN A 179 -11.96 11.54 14.87
CA ASN A 179 -10.92 12.47 15.34
C ASN A 179 -10.36 13.38 14.24
N ILE A 180 -10.59 13.10 12.96
CA ILE A 180 -10.11 13.94 11.85
C ILE A 180 -11.29 14.39 10.98
N ILE A 181 -11.97 13.46 10.28
CA ILE A 181 -12.96 13.81 9.24
C ILE A 181 -14.13 14.62 9.81
N LYS A 182 -14.61 14.27 11.01
CA LYS A 182 -15.71 15.00 11.69
C LYS A 182 -15.27 16.31 12.35
N ARG A 183 -14.00 16.70 12.24
CA ARG A 183 -13.42 17.90 12.86
C ARG A 183 -12.73 18.78 11.82
N PRO A 184 -13.44 19.25 10.79
CA PRO A 184 -12.82 20.00 9.68
C PRO A 184 -12.19 21.34 10.10
N ASP A 185 -12.63 21.92 11.23
CA ASP A 185 -12.04 23.15 11.77
C ASP A 185 -10.66 22.91 12.38
N GLU A 186 -10.45 21.72 12.98
CA GLU A 186 -9.17 21.31 13.57
C GLU A 186 -8.27 20.63 12.51
N PHE A 187 -8.88 19.84 11.63
CA PHE A 187 -8.22 19.06 10.58
C PHE A 187 -8.79 19.43 9.20
N PRO A 188 -8.39 20.59 8.63
CA PRO A 188 -8.83 20.97 7.30
C PRO A 188 -8.37 19.95 6.25
N LEU A 189 -9.05 19.90 5.10
CA LEU A 189 -8.66 19.02 4.00
C LEU A 189 -7.21 19.31 3.56
N PRO A 190 -6.32 18.31 3.56
CA PRO A 190 -4.92 18.52 3.24
C PRO A 190 -4.74 18.61 1.73
N THR A 191 -3.69 19.31 1.30
CA THR A 191 -3.31 19.37 -0.12
C THR A 191 -2.83 18.00 -0.57
N CYS A 192 -3.43 17.49 -1.65
CA CYS A 192 -3.05 16.24 -2.27
C CYS A 192 -1.93 16.43 -3.28
N GLN A 193 -0.84 15.67 -3.15
CA GLN A 193 0.31 15.79 -4.04
C GLN A 193 0.91 14.42 -4.38
N VAL A 194 1.58 14.34 -5.53
CA VAL A 194 2.31 13.13 -5.90
C VAL A 194 3.55 13.03 -5.03
N GLN A 195 3.82 11.84 -4.50
CA GLN A 195 4.98 11.59 -3.66
C GLN A 195 6.24 11.40 -4.52
N GLU A 196 7.06 12.43 -4.61
CA GLU A 196 8.36 12.40 -5.32
C GLU A 196 9.49 11.90 -4.41
N GLY A 197 10.49 11.22 -4.99
CA GLY A 197 11.69 10.78 -4.26
C GLY A 197 11.44 9.76 -3.13
N CYS A 198 10.34 8.99 -3.20
CA CYS A 198 10.09 7.91 -2.26
C CYS A 198 10.55 6.57 -2.86
N ASP A 199 11.34 5.83 -2.09
CA ASP A 199 11.74 4.47 -2.44
C ASP A 199 11.31 3.51 -1.34
N ASP A 200 10.68 2.43 -1.77
CA ASP A 200 10.39 1.26 -0.95
C ASP A 200 11.60 0.33 -1.01
N CYS A 201 11.87 -0.39 0.08
CA CYS A 201 12.81 -1.51 0.08
C CYS A 201 14.25 -1.16 -0.34
N GLY A 202 14.73 0.06 -0.08
CA GLY A 202 16.05 0.51 -0.58
C GLY A 202 17.28 -0.29 -0.13
N LEU A 203 17.15 -1.16 0.88
CA LEU A 203 18.21 -2.10 1.29
C LEU A 203 18.17 -3.42 0.51
N TRP A 204 17.05 -3.74 -0.14
CA TRP A 204 16.82 -5.02 -0.80
C TRP A 204 17.39 -5.04 -2.22
N MET A 205 18.08 -6.13 -2.54
CA MET A 205 18.55 -6.46 -3.87
C MET A 205 17.64 -7.54 -4.47
N TYR A 206 17.13 -7.26 -5.67
CA TYR A 206 16.23 -8.13 -6.39
C TYR A 206 17.00 -8.78 -7.53
N LYS A 207 17.33 -10.07 -7.39
CA LYS A 207 18.06 -10.83 -8.41
C LYS A 207 17.07 -11.43 -9.41
N ASP A 208 17.26 -11.14 -10.68
CA ASP A 208 16.54 -11.80 -11.76
C ASP A 208 17.50 -12.69 -12.57
N PRO A 209 17.28 -14.01 -12.63
CA PRO A 209 18.10 -14.89 -13.48
C PRO A 209 18.11 -14.49 -14.97
N ARG A 210 17.14 -13.68 -15.42
CA ARG A 210 17.09 -13.16 -16.80
C ARG A 210 18.12 -12.06 -17.05
N ASP A 211 18.65 -11.42 -16.01
CA ASP A 211 19.63 -10.34 -16.12
C ASP A 211 21.07 -10.86 -16.35
N GLU A 212 21.27 -12.18 -16.24
CA GLU A 212 22.58 -12.85 -16.43
C GLU A 212 22.76 -13.44 -17.86
N LEU A 213 21.80 -13.21 -18.77
CA LEU A 213 21.79 -13.64 -20.18
C LEU A 213 22.25 -12.54 -21.13
#